data_AF-A0A7S2WIR0-F1
#
_entry.id   AF-A0A7S2WIR0-F1
#
_cell.length_a   1.000
_cell.length_b   1.000
_cell.length_c   1.000
_cell.angle_alpha   90.00
_cell.angle_beta   90.00
_cell.angle_gamma   90.00
#
_symmetry.space_group_name_H-M   'P 1'
#
loop_
_entity.id
_entity.type
_entity.pdbx_description
1 polymer ?
#
loop_
_entity_poly.entity_id
_entity_poly.type
_entity_poly.pdbx_seq_one_letter_code
_entity_poly.pdbx_strand_id
1 'polypeptide(L)'
;SHLLTEHKVYVRSIGVPFEIEDTTLIQHNALGDEFETLGILWQYCKEDYHSDKLVVYMHSKGSFHPSDENDRFRRFLTRGALSQECANLPSSCNVCSSRMSPLPHPHTSGNMWLARFLTR
;
A
#
# COMPACT_ATOMS: atom_id res chain seq x y z
N SER A 1 -7.46 -5.69 -11.54
CA SER A 1 -6.88 -6.70 -10.63
C SER A 1 -8.04 -7.47 -10.06
N HIS A 2 -8.02 -8.78 -10.15
CA HIS A 2 -9.02 -9.60 -9.46
C HIS A 2 -8.48 -9.85 -8.06
N LEU A 3 -8.95 -9.08 -7.09
CA LEU A 3 -8.69 -9.39 -5.68
C LEU A 3 -9.27 -10.78 -5.43
N LEU A 4 -8.44 -11.68 -4.92
CA LEU A 4 -8.89 -13.01 -4.52
C LEU A 4 -9.72 -12.87 -3.24
N THR A 5 -10.70 -13.76 -3.05
CA THR A 5 -11.66 -13.71 -1.93
C THR A 5 -11.01 -13.78 -0.55
N GLU A 6 -9.81 -14.33 -0.46
CA GLU A 6 -8.99 -14.42 0.75
C GLU A 6 -8.29 -13.10 1.11
N HIS A 7 -8.21 -12.15 0.19
CA HIS A 7 -7.59 -10.85 0.46
C HIS A 7 -8.55 -9.99 1.29
N LYS A 8 -8.12 -9.67 2.52
CA LYS A 8 -8.81 -8.67 3.34
C LYS A 8 -8.33 -7.28 2.93
N VAL A 9 -9.23 -6.49 2.37
CA VAL A 9 -8.95 -5.10 1.97
C VAL A 9 -9.46 -4.15 3.04
N TYR A 10 -8.56 -3.35 3.56
CA TYR A 10 -8.86 -2.33 4.55
C TYR A 10 -8.68 -0.94 3.93
N VAL A 11 -9.64 -0.06 4.16
CA VAL A 11 -9.67 1.28 3.60
C VAL A 11 -9.60 2.30 4.73
N ARG A 12 -8.73 3.30 4.57
CA ARG A 12 -8.79 4.56 5.31
C ARG A 12 -9.02 5.68 4.31
N SER A 13 -10.04 6.51 4.53
CA SER A 13 -10.33 7.65 3.66
C SER A 13 -9.94 8.97 4.34
N ILE A 14 -9.37 9.88 3.54
CA ILE A 14 -8.94 11.22 3.99
C ILE A 14 -9.65 12.27 3.13
N GLY A 15 -10.12 13.34 3.77
CA GLY A 15 -10.80 14.42 3.07
C GLY A 15 -12.25 14.07 2.77
N VAL A 16 -12.50 13.41 1.64
CA VAL A 16 -13.85 13.02 1.22
C VAL A 16 -14.09 11.55 1.60
N PRO A 17 -15.26 11.21 2.19
CA PRO A 17 -15.64 9.83 2.39
C PRO A 17 -15.59 9.06 1.07
N PHE A 18 -14.99 7.88 1.12
CA PHE A 18 -14.86 7.01 -0.03
C PHE A 18 -15.14 5.58 0.39
N GLU A 19 -16.10 4.96 -0.27
CA GLU A 19 -16.53 3.58 -0.01
C GLU A 19 -16.17 2.72 -1.22
N ILE A 20 -15.65 1.53 -0.93
CA ILE A 20 -15.34 0.51 -1.93
C ILE A 20 -16.09 -0.74 -1.49
N GLU A 21 -16.85 -1.33 -2.41
CA GLU A 21 -17.53 -2.61 -2.18
C GLU A 21 -16.52 -3.71 -1.80
N ASP A 22 -16.95 -4.65 -0.97
CA ASP A 22 -16.13 -5.76 -0.46
C ASP A 22 -14.85 -5.33 0.28
N THR A 23 -14.88 -4.18 0.95
CA THR A 23 -13.78 -3.70 1.80
C THR A 23 -14.25 -3.34 3.21
N THR A 24 -13.31 -3.31 4.15
CA THR A 24 -13.56 -2.83 5.53
C THR A 24 -13.01 -1.42 5.69
N LEU A 25 -13.90 -0.44 5.91
CA LEU A 25 -13.48 0.92 6.29
C LEU A 25 -12.97 0.91 7.73
N ILE A 26 -11.67 1.17 7.93
CA ILE A 26 -11.07 1.31 9.26
C ILE A 26 -11.40 2.68 9.85
N GLN A 27 -11.27 3.75 9.04
CA GLN A 27 -11.41 5.12 9.52
C GLN A 27 -11.67 6.09 8.38
N HIS A 28 -12.44 7.14 8.65
CA HIS A 28 -12.51 8.35 7.84
C HIS A 28 -12.01 9.55 8.66
N ASN A 29 -11.13 10.37 8.09
CA ASN A 29 -10.70 11.64 8.68
C ASN A 29 -10.67 12.75 7.63
N ALA A 30 -11.54 13.74 7.75
CA ALA A 30 -11.64 14.85 6.81
C ALA A 30 -10.36 15.71 6.74
N LEU A 31 -9.59 15.79 7.83
CA LEU A 31 -8.36 16.60 7.92
C LEU A 31 -7.11 15.75 8.21
N GLY A 32 -7.20 14.44 7.98
CA GLY A 32 -6.10 13.52 8.25
C GLY A 32 -4.95 13.64 7.27
N ASP A 33 -3.85 12.99 7.61
CA ASP A 33 -2.70 12.87 6.71
C ASP A 33 -2.29 11.40 6.49
N GLU A 34 -1.22 11.22 5.70
CA GLU A 34 -0.67 9.90 5.39
C GLU A 34 0.09 9.28 6.57
N PHE A 35 0.66 10.09 7.49
CA PHE A 35 1.37 9.57 8.65
C PHE A 35 0.46 8.79 9.58
N GLU A 36 -0.80 9.23 9.74
CA GLU A 36 -1.82 8.45 10.45
C GLU A 36 -2.05 7.07 9.81
N THR A 37 -2.13 6.98 8.48
CA THR A 37 -2.29 5.69 7.77
C THR A 37 -1.08 4.79 7.99
N LEU A 38 0.13 5.34 7.85
CA LEU A 38 1.37 4.59 8.09
C LEU A 38 1.51 4.17 9.56
N GLY A 39 1.00 4.97 10.50
CA GLY A 39 0.92 4.63 11.92
C GLY A 39 0.02 3.42 12.18
N ILE A 40 -1.17 3.37 11.56
CA ILE A 40 -2.09 2.22 11.64
C ILE A 40 -1.42 0.96 11.06
N LEU A 41 -0.81 1.08 9.89
CA LEU A 41 -0.07 -0.01 9.25
C LEU A 41 1.06 -0.53 10.15
N TRP A 42 1.81 0.39 10.77
CA TRP A 42 2.87 0.06 11.71
C TRP A 42 2.36 -0.69 12.94
N GLN A 43 1.25 -0.26 13.53
CA GLN A 43 0.66 -0.98 14.67
C GLN A 43 0.18 -2.37 14.27
N TYR A 44 -0.47 -2.52 13.12
CA TYR A 44 -0.88 -3.82 12.59
C TYR A 44 0.31 -4.77 12.49
N CYS A 45 1.42 -4.30 11.89
CA CYS A 45 2.62 -5.10 11.70
C CYS A 45 3.36 -5.46 13.00
N LYS A 46 3.17 -4.69 14.08
CA LYS A 46 3.85 -4.92 15.37
C LYS A 46 3.28 -6.09 16.17
N GLU A 47 2.08 -6.55 15.83
CA GLU A 47 1.44 -7.63 16.55
C GLU A 47 2.07 -8.98 16.14
N ASP A 48 2.53 -9.77 17.12
CA ASP A 48 3.33 -10.99 16.86
C ASP A 48 2.64 -11.99 15.90
N TYR A 49 1.31 -12.07 15.98
CA TYR A 49 0.51 -12.95 15.13
C TYR A 49 0.34 -12.45 13.68
N HIS A 50 0.86 -11.26 13.37
CA HIS A 50 0.96 -10.71 12.01
C HIS A 50 2.38 -10.79 11.43
N SER A 51 3.36 -11.32 12.17
CA SER A 51 4.76 -11.38 11.74
C SER A 51 4.99 -12.18 10.45
N ASP A 52 4.10 -13.12 10.12
CA ASP A 52 4.14 -13.94 8.90
C ASP A 52 3.43 -13.28 7.70
N LYS A 53 2.71 -12.17 7.92
CA LYS A 53 1.86 -11.56 6.88
C LYS A 53 2.67 -10.69 5.92
N LEU A 54 2.29 -10.79 4.65
CA LEU A 54 2.64 -9.81 3.64
C LEU A 54 1.52 -8.77 3.59
N VAL A 55 1.90 -7.49 3.67
CA VAL A 55 0.94 -6.38 3.64
C VAL A 55 1.23 -5.52 2.43
N VAL A 56 0.19 -5.29 1.63
CA VAL A 56 0.26 -4.36 0.49
C VAL A 56 -0.31 -3.01 0.94
N TYR A 57 0.51 -1.98 0.84
CA TYR A 57 0.07 -0.60 0.99
C TYR A 57 -0.14 0.02 -0.39
N MET A 58 -1.31 0.62 -0.59
CA MET A 58 -1.66 1.34 -1.81
C MET A 58 -2.27 2.67 -1.43
N HIS A 59 -1.69 3.74 -1.96
CA HIS A 59 -2.19 5.08 -1.76
C HIS A 59 -2.83 5.64 -3.02
N SER A 60 -4.04 6.19 -2.92
CA SER A 60 -4.82 6.65 -4.07
C SER A 60 -4.48 8.06 -4.56
N LYS A 61 -3.46 8.76 -3.99
CA LYS A 61 -3.13 10.16 -4.37
C LYS A 61 -3.13 10.31 -5.89
N GLY A 62 -4.03 11.14 -6.37
CA GLY A 62 -3.94 11.71 -7.70
C GLY A 62 -2.93 12.84 -7.73
N SER A 63 -2.46 13.14 -8.94
CA SER A 63 -1.94 14.47 -9.24
C SER A 63 -3.12 15.46 -9.29
N PHE A 64 -2.89 16.71 -8.89
CA PHE A 64 -3.84 17.81 -9.13
C PHE A 64 -4.11 18.05 -10.63
N HIS A 65 -3.26 17.46 -11.49
CA HIS A 65 -3.39 17.47 -12.94
C HIS A 65 -3.53 16.02 -13.45
N PRO A 66 -4.76 15.54 -13.74
CA PRO A 66 -4.95 14.22 -14.31
C PRO A 66 -4.29 14.14 -15.68
N SER A 67 -3.60 13.02 -15.95
CA SER A 67 -2.99 12.75 -17.24
C SER A 67 -2.92 11.24 -17.49
N ASP A 68 -2.95 10.85 -18.76
CA ASP A 68 -2.81 9.44 -19.16
C ASP A 68 -1.49 8.82 -18.66
N GLU A 69 -0.45 9.64 -18.55
CA GLU A 69 0.84 9.21 -18.02
C GLU A 69 0.74 8.85 -16.53
N ASN A 70 0.05 9.68 -15.74
CA ASN A 70 -0.19 9.39 -14.33
C ASN A 70 -1.02 8.11 -14.17
N ASP A 71 -2.01 7.88 -15.04
CA ASP A 71 -2.84 6.69 -15.02
C ASP A 71 -2.04 5.42 -15.37
N ARG A 72 -1.19 5.49 -16.40
CA ARG A 72 -0.27 4.40 -16.76
C ARG A 72 0.71 4.12 -15.63
N PHE A 73 1.26 5.16 -15.01
CA PHE A 73 2.19 5.02 -13.89
C PHE A 73 1.52 4.37 -12.67
N ARG A 74 0.31 4.80 -12.29
CA ARG A 74 -0.44 4.16 -11.19
C ARG A 74 -0.75 2.69 -11.48
N ARG A 75 -1.13 2.35 -12.71
CA ARG A 75 -1.33 0.94 -13.12
C ARG A 75 -0.04 0.14 -13.01
N PHE A 76 1.10 0.70 -13.42
CA PHE A 76 2.40 0.06 -13.31
C PHE A 76 2.80 -0.19 -11.86
N LEU A 77 2.61 0.79 -10.97
CA LEU A 77 2.90 0.67 -9.54
C LEU A 77 1.99 -0.36 -8.85
N THR A 78 0.68 -0.28 -9.12
CA THR A 78 -0.30 -1.23 -8.58
C THR A 78 0.01 -2.66 -9.03
N ARG A 79 0.39 -2.85 -10.30
CA ARG A 79 0.75 -4.17 -10.83
C ARG A 79 1.96 -4.77 -10.13
N GLY A 80 2.99 -3.99 -9.81
CA GLY A 80 4.13 -4.52 -9.07
C GLY A 80 3.80 -4.82 -7.62
N ALA A 81 3.11 -3.91 -6.93
CA ALA A 81 2.72 -4.14 -5.52
C ALA A 81 1.84 -5.40 -5.35
N LEU A 82 1.07 -5.77 -6.37
CA LEU A 82 0.20 -6.95 -6.41
C LEU A 82 0.74 -8.09 -7.28
N SER A 83 2.02 -8.06 -7.67
CA SER A 83 2.59 -9.04 -8.58
C SER A 83 2.88 -10.37 -7.90
N GLN A 84 3.00 -11.45 -8.68
CA GLN A 84 3.40 -12.75 -8.13
C GLN A 84 4.82 -12.73 -7.59
N GLU A 85 5.71 -11.92 -8.17
CA GLU A 85 7.07 -11.73 -7.68
C GLU A 85 7.07 -11.11 -6.27
N CYS A 86 6.22 -10.11 -6.02
CA CYS A 86 6.07 -9.53 -4.69
C CYS A 86 5.32 -10.46 -3.72
N ALA A 87 4.34 -11.23 -4.20
CA ALA A 87 3.65 -12.23 -3.37
C ALA A 87 4.61 -13.35 -2.91
N ASN A 88 5.61 -13.69 -3.73
CA ASN A 88 6.64 -14.68 -3.44
C ASN A 88 7.96 -14.04 -2.98
N LEU A 89 7.88 -12.94 -2.21
CA LEU A 89 9.04 -12.18 -1.72
C LEU A 89 10.02 -13.08 -0.95
N PRO A 90 11.30 -13.19 -1.38
CA PRO A 90 12.32 -13.94 -0.67
C PRO A 90 12.51 -13.44 0.77
N SER A 91 12.94 -14.31 1.69
CA SER A 91 13.19 -13.94 3.08
C SER A 91 14.33 -12.94 3.27
N SER A 92 15.20 -12.78 2.27
CA SER A 92 16.24 -11.74 2.22
C SER A 92 15.71 -10.33 1.90
N CYS A 93 14.42 -10.21 1.57
CA CYS A 93 13.80 -8.94 1.19
C CYS A 93 12.54 -8.69 2.03
N ASN A 94 12.29 -7.41 2.33
CA ASN A 94 11.19 -7.00 3.21
C ASN A 94 10.26 -5.99 2.60
N VAL A 95 10.63 -5.45 1.45
CA VAL A 95 9.84 -4.50 0.67
C VAL A 95 9.95 -4.87 -0.80
N CYS A 96 8.84 -4.79 -1.52
CA CYS A 96 8.75 -5.06 -2.94
C CYS A 96 7.84 -4.03 -3.63
N SER A 97 8.27 -3.51 -4.77
CA SER A 97 7.52 -2.51 -5.56
C SER A 97 8.03 -2.49 -6.99
N SER A 98 7.26 -1.91 -7.92
CA SER A 98 7.72 -1.75 -9.31
C SER A 98 8.89 -0.79 -9.47
N ARG A 99 9.05 0.17 -8.53
CA ARG A 99 10.07 1.21 -8.61
C ARG A 99 10.46 1.73 -7.23
N MET A 100 11.75 1.62 -6.94
CA MET A 100 12.42 2.30 -5.83
C MET A 100 13.28 3.43 -6.38
N SER A 101 13.23 4.60 -5.74
CA SER A 101 14.11 5.72 -6.04
C SER A 101 15.01 5.99 -4.82
N PRO A 102 16.35 5.99 -4.96
CA PRO A 102 17.26 6.26 -3.85
C PRO A 102 17.36 7.76 -3.52
N LEU A 103 17.00 8.63 -4.47
CA LEU A 103 17.06 10.08 -4.34
C LEU A 103 15.67 10.72 -4.49
N PRO A 104 15.43 11.89 -3.84
CA PRO A 104 16.32 12.58 -2.88
C PRO A 104 16.41 11.85 -1.52
N HIS A 105 15.49 10.92 -1.29
CA HIS A 105 15.52 9.98 -0.18
C HIS A 105 15.02 8.61 -0.68
N PRO A 106 15.47 7.49 -0.10
CA PRO A 106 14.98 6.16 -0.46
C PRO A 106 13.46 6.06 -0.28
N HIS A 107 12.73 5.81 -1.36
CA HIS A 107 11.28 5.61 -1.30
C HIS A 107 10.78 4.73 -2.45
N THR A 108 9.64 4.09 -2.23
CA THR A 108 8.85 3.42 -3.27
C THR A 108 7.95 4.44 -3.94
N SER A 109 8.00 4.53 -5.26
CA SER A 109 7.27 5.58 -5.98
C SER A 109 5.76 5.43 -5.82
N GLY A 110 5.05 6.56 -5.71
CA GLY A 110 3.60 6.63 -5.59
C GLY A 110 3.04 6.02 -4.30
N ASN A 111 3.92 5.71 -3.34
CA ASN A 111 3.57 5.09 -2.08
C ASN A 111 2.76 3.80 -2.24
N MET A 112 3.19 2.94 -3.18
CA MET A 112 2.62 1.63 -3.44
C MET A 112 3.69 0.55 -3.32
N TRP A 113 3.54 -0.35 -2.35
CA TRP A 113 4.50 -1.42 -2.11
C TRP A 113 3.88 -2.58 -1.32
N LEU A 114 4.48 -3.76 -1.44
CA LEU A 114 4.29 -4.88 -0.54
C LEU A 114 5.42 -4.90 0.48
N ALA A 115 5.11 -5.21 1.74
CA ALA A 115 6.11 -5.36 2.79
C ALA A 115 5.84 -6.57 3.70
N ARG A 116 6.93 -7.03 4.33
CA ARG A 116 6.95 -8.01 5.42
C ARG A 116 7.56 -7.36 6.65
N PHE A 117 6.92 -7.51 7.81
CA PHE A 117 7.51 -7.04 9.07
C PHE A 117 8.74 -7.89 9.44
N LEU A 118 9.75 -7.25 10.05
CA LEU A 118 10.87 -7.95 10.70
C LEU A 118 10.86 -7.61 12.18
N THR A 119 10.67 -8.63 13.01
CA THR A 119 11.17 -8.59 14.38
C THR A 119 12.70 -8.63 14.32
N ARG A 120 13.35 -7.59 14.83
CA ARG A 120 14.81 -7.61 15.07
C ARG A 120 15.15 -8.60 16.17
#